data_AF-A0A933GNT6-F1
#
_entry.id   AF-A0A933GNT6-F1
#
_cell.length_a   1.000
_cell.length_b   1.000
_cell.length_c   1.000
_cell.angle_alpha   90.00
_cell.angle_beta   90.00
_cell.angle_gamma   90.00
#
_symmetry.space_group_name_H-M   'P 1'
#
loop_
_entity.id
_entity.type
_entity.pdbx_description
1 polymer ?
#
loop_
_entity_poly.entity_id
_entity_poly.type
_entity_poly.pdbx_seq_one_letter_code
_entity_poly.pdbx_strand_id
1 'polypeptide(L)'
;MGEGQEGVQGETKEQRFQRLASKRTQAALQKIRLLGNLTSSSYAYMPEQAAKIVGALRAAVDAVEAKFNRVRGAQAAEIPFAL
;
A
#
# COMPACT_ATOMS: atom_id res chain seq x y z
N MET A 1 6.14 0.23 -21.96
CA MET A 1 4.66 0.21 -22.03
C MET A 1 4.13 0.62 -20.65
N GLY A 2 3.87 1.92 -20.47
CA GLY A 2 3.28 2.44 -19.24
C GLY A 2 1.82 2.70 -19.54
N GLU A 3 0.94 1.79 -19.13
CA GLU A 3 -0.51 1.95 -19.28
C GLU A 3 -0.98 3.10 -18.38
N GLY A 4 -1.06 4.29 -18.98
CA GLY A 4 -1.74 5.44 -18.41
C GLY A 4 -3.20 5.08 -18.19
N GLN A 5 -3.64 5.14 -16.94
CA GLN A 5 -5.01 4.79 -16.58
C GLN A 5 -5.95 5.90 -17.03
N GLU A 6 -6.66 5.63 -18.13
CA GLU A 6 -7.89 6.32 -18.47
C GLU A 6 -8.92 6.00 -17.36
N GLY A 7 -9.46 7.04 -16.73
CA GLY A 7 -10.58 6.90 -15.81
C GLY A 7 -11.78 6.32 -16.55
N VAL A 8 -12.46 5.33 -15.96
CA VAL A 8 -13.69 4.80 -16.57
C VAL A 8 -14.72 5.91 -16.40
N GLN A 9 -15.14 6.54 -17.50
CA GLN A 9 -16.20 7.55 -17.46
C GLN A 9 -17.46 6.90 -16.88
N GLY A 10 -17.83 7.29 -15.65
CA GLY A 10 -18.99 6.77 -14.92
C GLY A 10 -18.73 6.12 -13.55
N GLU A 11 -17.48 5.98 -13.10
CA GLU A 11 -17.19 5.38 -11.78
C GLU A 11 -17.56 6.31 -10.61
N THR A 12 -18.21 5.78 -9.56
CA THR A 12 -18.51 6.53 -8.33
C THR A 12 -17.23 6.83 -7.56
N LYS A 13 -17.27 7.81 -6.63
CA LYS A 13 -16.13 8.13 -5.76
C LYS A 13 -15.62 6.90 -4.99
N GLU A 14 -16.54 6.03 -4.56
CA GLU A 14 -16.24 4.75 -3.89
C GLU A 14 -15.56 3.75 -4.83
N GLN A 15 -16.09 3.53 -6.04
CA GLN A 15 -15.47 2.64 -7.01
C GLN A 15 -14.06 3.11 -7.40
N ARG A 16 -13.88 4.42 -7.55
CA ARG A 16 -12.57 5.03 -7.78
C ARG A 16 -11.61 4.82 -6.62
N PHE A 17 -12.10 4.97 -5.39
CA PHE A 17 -11.32 4.68 -4.20
C PHE A 17 -10.87 3.22 -4.18
N GLN A 18 -11.79 2.26 -4.34
CA GLN A 18 -11.47 0.83 -4.32
C GLN A 18 -10.44 0.47 -5.39
N ARG A 19 -10.65 0.89 -6.65
CA ARG A 19 -9.72 0.61 -7.76
C ARG A 19 -8.31 1.12 -7.46
N LEU A 20 -8.21 2.37 -6.99
CA LEU A 20 -6.92 2.98 -6.67
C LEU A 20 -6.30 2.37 -5.42
N ALA A 21 -7.08 2.06 -4.40
CA ALA A 21 -6.63 1.47 -3.15
C ALA A 21 -6.08 0.06 -3.37
N SER A 22 -6.81 -0.81 -4.08
CA SER A 22 -6.34 -2.17 -4.38
C SER A 22 -5.06 -2.15 -5.21
N LYS A 23 -5.00 -1.34 -6.29
CA LYS A 23 -3.78 -1.23 -7.12
C LYS A 23 -2.58 -0.74 -6.32
N ARG A 24 -2.75 0.30 -5.50
CA ARG A 24 -1.67 0.86 -4.68
C ARG A 24 -1.22 -0.12 -3.60
N THR A 25 -2.16 -0.82 -2.98
CA THR A 25 -1.86 -1.82 -1.94
C THR A 25 -1.08 -2.99 -2.53
N GLN A 26 -1.52 -3.54 -3.67
CA GLN A 26 -0.79 -4.60 -4.35
C GLN A 26 0.62 -4.17 -4.75
N ALA A 27 0.79 -2.97 -5.30
CA ALA A 27 2.11 -2.44 -5.62
C ALA A 27 3.01 -2.31 -4.38
N ALA A 28 2.46 -1.81 -3.26
CA ALA A 28 3.20 -1.71 -1.99
C ALA A 28 3.62 -3.10 -1.46
N LEU A 29 2.69 -4.06 -1.45
CA LEU A 29 2.96 -5.44 -1.02
C LEU A 29 4.05 -6.10 -1.88
N GLN A 30 4.04 -5.89 -3.20
CA GLN A 30 5.08 -6.36 -4.09
C GLN A 30 6.45 -5.77 -3.75
N LYS A 31 6.53 -4.46 -3.48
CA LYS A 31 7.79 -3.81 -3.07
C LYS A 31 8.29 -4.34 -1.72
N ILE A 32 7.39 -4.56 -0.76
CA ILE A 32 7.75 -5.15 0.54
C ILE A 32 8.30 -6.57 0.37
N ARG A 33 7.69 -7.40 -0.50
CA ARG A 33 8.21 -8.73 -0.83
C ARG A 33 9.61 -8.67 -1.42
N LEU A 34 9.88 -7.73 -2.34
CA LEU A 34 11.22 -7.54 -2.89
C LEU A 34 12.26 -7.15 -1.82
N LEU A 35 11.87 -6.35 -0.82
CA LEU A 35 12.74 -6.05 0.33
C LEU A 35 13.01 -7.31 1.16
N GLY A 36 12.01 -8.17 1.34
CA GLY A 36 12.19 -9.48 1.99
C GLY A 36 13.17 -10.38 1.24
N ASN A 37 13.19 -10.34 -0.08
CA ASN A 37 14.14 -11.13 -0.88
C ASN A 37 15.60 -10.72 -0.68
N LEU A 38 15.87 -9.54 -0.10
CA LEU A 38 17.23 -9.10 0.24
C LEU A 38 17.83 -9.91 1.40
N THR A 39 17.04 -10.72 2.12
CA THR A 39 17.56 -11.65 3.13
C THR A 39 18.25 -12.87 2.51
N SER A 40 18.21 -13.02 1.18
CA SER A 40 18.90 -14.10 0.49
C SER A 40 20.42 -13.99 0.62
N SER A 41 21.09 -15.13 0.59
CA SER A 41 22.54 -15.30 0.82
C SER A 41 23.46 -14.53 -0.15
N SER A 42 22.90 -13.82 -1.15
CA SER A 42 23.63 -12.95 -2.07
C SER A 42 23.94 -11.56 -1.51
N TYR A 43 23.31 -11.15 -0.40
CA TYR A 43 23.48 -9.82 0.17
C TYR A 43 24.01 -9.89 1.61
N ALA A 44 25.07 -9.14 1.89
CA ALA A 44 25.54 -8.91 3.25
C ALA A 44 24.85 -7.65 3.81
N TYR A 45 24.18 -7.78 4.94
CA TYR A 45 23.59 -6.66 5.66
C TYR A 45 23.80 -6.83 7.16
N MET A 46 23.95 -5.70 7.86
CA MET A 46 23.96 -5.68 9.32
C MET A 46 22.52 -5.76 9.84
N PRO A 47 22.30 -6.43 10.99
CA PRO A 47 20.97 -6.49 11.60
C PRO A 47 20.37 -5.10 11.84
N GLU A 48 21.21 -4.09 12.13
CA GLU A 48 20.79 -2.69 12.28
C GLU A 48 20.22 -2.09 10.98
N GLN A 49 20.77 -2.47 9.81
CA GLN A 49 20.26 -1.99 8.52
C GLN A 49 18.88 -2.59 8.24
N ALA A 50 18.69 -3.88 8.53
CA ALA A 50 17.37 -4.53 8.43
C ALA A 50 16.35 -3.88 9.39
N ALA A 51 16.76 -3.63 10.64
CA ALA A 51 15.91 -2.96 11.63
C ALA A 51 15.48 -1.56 11.17
N LYS A 52 16.39 -0.76 10.57
CA LYS A 52 16.06 0.56 10.00
C LYS A 52 15.07 0.47 8.84
N ILE A 53 15.25 -0.49 7.93
CA ILE A 53 14.34 -0.70 6.80
C ILE A 53 12.93 -1.06 7.30
N VAL A 54 12.84 -2.05 8.19
CA VAL A 54 11.56 -2.49 8.76
C VAL A 54 10.90 -1.37 9.59
N GLY A 55 11.70 -0.61 10.35
CA GLY A 55 11.23 0.54 11.12
C GLY A 55 10.61 1.62 10.22
N ALA A 56 11.27 1.95 9.11
CA ALA A 56 10.73 2.90 8.13
C ALA A 56 9.42 2.43 7.49
N LEU A 57 9.30 1.13 7.18
CA LEU A 57 8.06 0.54 6.66
C LEU A 57 6.91 0.66 7.68
N ARG A 58 7.17 0.35 8.95
CA ARG A 58 6.17 0.46 10.03
C ARG A 58 5.72 1.91 10.22
N ALA A 59 6.65 2.85 10.26
CA ALA A 59 6.33 4.28 10.38
C ALA A 59 5.49 4.80 9.22
N ALA A 60 5.75 4.32 7.99
CA ALA A 60 4.95 4.67 6.82
C ALA A 60 3.51 4.14 6.93
N VAL A 61 3.33 2.91 7.42
CA VAL A 61 1.99 2.33 7.66
C VAL A 61 1.25 3.09 8.76
N ASP A 62 1.91 3.41 9.87
CA ASP A 62 1.34 4.19 10.97
C ASP A 62 0.85 5.58 10.51
N ALA A 63 1.66 6.26 9.70
CA ALA A 63 1.28 7.55 9.11
C ALA A 63 0.07 7.45 8.16
N VAL A 64 -0.10 6.32 7.46
CA VAL A 64 -1.27 6.06 6.61
C VAL A 64 -2.50 5.78 7.49
N GLU A 65 -2.36 4.94 8.52
CA GLU A 65 -3.41 4.63 9.48
C GLU A 65 -3.93 5.90 10.17
N ALA A 66 -3.01 6.76 10.65
CA ALA A 66 -3.36 8.03 11.28
C ALA A 66 -4.17 8.94 10.33
N LYS A 67 -3.87 8.94 9.03
CA LYS A 67 -4.65 9.69 8.02
C LYS A 67 -6.05 9.10 7.85
N PHE A 68 -6.18 7.79 7.77
CA PHE A 68 -7.49 7.13 7.68
C PHE A 68 -8.33 7.35 8.95
N ASN A 69 -7.73 7.29 10.13
CA ASN A 69 -8.44 7.49 11.40
C ASN A 69 -8.87 8.96 11.61
N ARG A 70 -8.06 9.92 11.14
CA ARG A 70 -8.40 11.35 11.19
C ARG A 70 -9.57 11.70 10.27
N VAL A 71 -9.70 10.99 9.15
CA VAL A 71 -10.84 11.10 8.24
C VAL A 71 -11.88 10.08 8.69
N ARG A 72 -12.62 10.38 9.78
CA ARG A 72 -13.83 9.62 10.12
C ARG A 72 -14.90 9.95 9.08
N GLY A 73 -14.80 9.33 7.91
CA GLY A 73 -15.75 9.45 6.81
C GLY A 73 -17.04 8.71 7.17
N ALA A 74 -18.14 9.44 7.15
CA ALA A 74 -19.48 8.96 7.41
C ALA A 74 -19.83 7.73 6.55
N GLN A 75 -20.64 6.85 7.15
CA GLN A 75 -21.32 5.68 6.57
C GLN A 75 -21.16 5.53 5.04
N ALA A 76 -20.31 4.59 4.61
CA ALA A 76 -20.32 4.08 3.25
C ALA A 76 -20.81 2.63 3.30
N ALA A 77 -21.78 2.32 2.45
CA ALA A 77 -22.49 1.05 2.39
C ALA A 77 -21.54 -0.15 2.25
N GLU A 78 -22.01 -1.31 2.71
CA GLU A 78 -21.31 -2.60 2.79
C GLU A 78 -20.91 -3.16 1.41
N ILE A 79 -20.03 -2.47 0.68
CA ILE A 79 -19.39 -3.01 -0.51
C ILE A 79 -18.10 -3.73 -0.06
N PRO A 80 -17.96 -5.04 -0.30
CA PRO A 80 -16.78 -5.78 0.11
C PRO A 80 -15.53 -5.22 -0.57
N PHE A 81 -14.61 -4.68 0.22
CA PHE A 81 -13.27 -4.30 -0.22
C PHE A 81 -12.35 -5.52 -0.15
N ALA A 82 -11.91 -6.02 -1.31
CA ALA A 82 -10.97 -7.13 -1.42
C ALA A 82 -9.60 -6.64 -1.95
N LEU A 83 -8.52 -7.18 -1.37
CA LEU A 83 -7.11 -6.85 -1.67
C LEU A 83 -6.40 -7.97 -2.43
#